data_AF-A0A929SM32-F1
#
_entry.id   AF-A0A929SM32-F1
#
_cell.length_a   1.000
_cell.length_b   1.000
_cell.length_c   1.000
_cell.angle_alpha   90.00
_cell.angle_beta   90.00
_cell.angle_gamma   90.00
#
_symmetry.space_group_name_H-M   'P 1'
#
loop_
_entity.id
_entity.type
_entity.pdbx_description
1 polymer ?
#
loop_
_entity_poly.entity_id
_entity_poly.type
_entity_poly.pdbx_seq_one_letter_code
_entity_poly.pdbx_strand_id
1 'polypeptide(L)'
;MQKAYFNSPIGVLEICGDESGVCELNFVRDFVRTDITDINLKLCLSELESYFKGELKTFKTRLNIGGTAFQRCIYENLQKIAYGQRVTYAQLAAMTGRPRAF
;
A
#
# COMPACT_ATOMS: atom_id res chain seq x y z
N MET A 1 5.66 -12.48 -10.56
CA MET A 1 5.72 -11.75 -9.27
C MET A 1 7.12 -11.81 -8.70
N GLN A 2 7.69 -10.64 -8.40
CA GLN A 2 8.99 -10.45 -7.77
C GLN A 2 8.79 -9.87 -6.36
N LYS A 3 9.77 -10.09 -5.48
CA LYS A 3 9.79 -9.57 -4.11
C LYS A 3 10.90 -8.55 -3.92
N ALA A 4 10.58 -7.49 -3.19
CA ALA A 4 11.48 -6.45 -2.75
C ALA A 4 11.38 -6.30 -1.23
N TYR A 5 12.45 -5.87 -0.58
CA TYR A 5 12.46 -5.64 0.85
C TYR A 5 12.94 -4.23 1.14
N PHE A 6 12.29 -3.57 2.10
CA PHE A 6 12.61 -2.22 2.53
C PHE A 6 12.77 -2.17 4.04
N ASN A 7 13.90 -1.66 4.52
CA ASN A 7 14.11 -1.45 5.94
C ASN A 7 13.55 -0.07 6.34
N SER A 8 12.34 -0.05 6.91
CA SER A 8 11.68 1.19 7.32
C SER A 8 11.93 1.51 8.80
N PRO A 9 11.72 2.77 9.24
CA PRO A 9 11.75 3.13 10.66
C PRO A 9 10.76 2.35 11.54
N ILE A 10 9.76 1.68 10.96
CA ILE A 10 8.72 0.92 11.67
C ILE A 10 8.84 -0.59 11.48
N GLY A 11 9.96 -1.08 10.92
CA GLY A 11 10.23 -2.50 10.68
C GLY A 11 10.50 -2.83 9.21
N VAL A 12 10.82 -4.09 8.93
CA VAL A 12 11.11 -4.55 7.57
C VAL A 12 9.80 -4.79 6.83
N LEU A 13 9.69 -4.20 5.64
CA LEU A 13 8.57 -4.39 4.73
C LEU A 13 8.99 -5.32 3.59
N GLU A 14 8.25 -6.40 3.37
CA GLU A 14 8.27 -7.17 2.13
C GLU A 14 7.21 -6.60 1.18
N ILE A 15 7.60 -6.28 -0.05
CA ILE A 15 6.72 -5.79 -1.11
C ILE A 15 6.72 -6.81 -2.24
N CYS A 16 5.55 -7.25 -2.68
CA CYS A 16 5.37 -8.18 -3.79
C CYS A 16 4.61 -7.51 -4.93
N GLY A 17 5.04 -7.75 -6.16
CA GLY A 17 4.40 -7.16 -7.34
C GLY A 17 4.95 -7.68 -8.65
N ASP A 18 4.37 -7.19 -9.74
CA ASP A 18 4.80 -7.42 -11.11
C ASP A 18 4.45 -6.21 -11.99
N GLU A 19 4.52 -6.39 -13.31
CA GLU A 19 4.20 -5.37 -14.32
C GLU A 19 2.81 -4.75 -14.17
N SER A 20 1.85 -5.46 -13.56
CA SER A 20 0.50 -4.95 -13.31
C SER A 20 0.44 -4.02 -12.10
N GLY A 21 1.40 -4.11 -11.17
CA GLY A 21 1.50 -3.29 -9.97
C GLY A 21 1.89 -4.07 -8.72
N VAL A 22 1.97 -3.36 -7.59
CA VAL A 22 2.16 -3.95 -6.26
C VAL A 22 0.86 -4.60 -5.81
N CYS A 23 0.92 -5.85 -5.39
CA CYS A 23 -0.23 -6.60 -4.91
C CYS A 23 -0.20 -6.84 -3.39
N GLU A 24 0.98 -6.85 -2.77
CA GLU A 24 1.13 -7.11 -1.34
C GLU A 24 2.23 -6.24 -0.70
N LEU A 25 2.00 -5.86 0.56
CA LEU A 25 2.97 -5.19 1.42
C LEU A 25 2.78 -5.71 2.84
N ASN A 26 3.80 -6.37 3.38
CA ASN A 26 3.71 -7.07 4.66
C ASN A 26 4.90 -6.74 5.57
N PHE A 27 4.66 -6.70 6.88
CA PHE A 27 5.75 -6.67 7.86
C PHE A 27 6.37 -8.06 7.99
N VAL A 28 7.70 -8.12 7.87
CA VAL A 28 8.49 -9.35 8.03
C VAL A 28 9.59 -9.12 9.05
N ARG A 29 10.18 -10.22 9.55
CA ARG A 29 11.27 -10.15 10.53
C ARG A 29 12.60 -9.83 9.87
N ASP A 30 12.89 -10.52 8.77
CA ASP A 30 14.21 -10.53 8.16
C ASP A 30 14.23 -9.69 6.89
N PHE A 31 15.29 -8.89 6.74
CA PHE A 31 15.58 -8.20 5.50
C PHE A 31 16.32 -9.15 4.56
N VAL A 32 15.79 -9.31 3.34
CA VAL A 32 16.42 -10.10 2.29
C VAL A 32 16.77 -9.18 1.13
N ARG A 33 18.05 -9.12 0.77
CA ARG A 33 18.46 -8.37 -0.42
C ARG A 33 18.07 -9.14 -1.67
N THR A 34 17.33 -8.50 -2.56
CA THR A 34 16.91 -9.07 -3.85
C THR A 34 17.33 -8.16 -4.99
N ASP A 35 17.63 -8.76 -6.15
CA ASP A 35 17.85 -8.01 -7.38
C ASP A 35 16.50 -7.68 -8.01
N ILE A 36 16.14 -6.41 -7.96
CA ILE A 36 14.83 -5.93 -8.40
C ILE A 36 14.95 -5.42 -9.83
N THR A 37 14.15 -6.00 -10.71
CA THR A 37 14.08 -5.64 -12.13
C THR A 37 12.77 -4.93 -12.46
N ASP A 38 11.70 -5.25 -11.73
CA ASP A 38 10.38 -4.67 -11.92
C ASP A 38 10.34 -3.17 -11.59
N ILE A 39 9.72 -2.39 -12.49
CA ILE A 39 9.68 -0.93 -12.37
C ILE A 39 8.70 -0.46 -11.28
N ASN A 40 7.59 -1.19 -11.06
CA ASN A 40 6.62 -0.84 -10.03
C ASN A 40 7.22 -1.04 -8.63
N LEU A 41 8.00 -2.12 -8.43
CA LEU A 41 8.72 -2.35 -7.18
C LEU A 41 9.81 -1.30 -6.94
N LYS A 42 10.59 -0.92 -7.96
CA LYS A 42 11.59 0.16 -7.85
C LYS A 42 10.94 1.50 -7.47
N LEU A 43 9.84 1.84 -8.13
CA LEU A 43 9.09 3.05 -7.81
C LEU A 43 8.57 3.01 -6.37
N CYS A 44 7.95 1.90 -5.97
CA CYS A 44 7.43 1.73 -4.61
C CYS A 44 8.51 1.91 -3.54
N LEU A 45 9.68 1.30 -3.71
CA LEU A 45 10.81 1.47 -2.80
C LEU A 45 11.26 2.93 -2.69
N SER A 46 11.37 3.63 -3.83
CA SER A 46 11.76 5.05 -3.85
C SER A 46 10.72 5.95 -3.19
N GLU A 47 9.43 5.68 -3.41
CA GLU A 47 8.35 6.43 -2.78
C GLU A 47 8.27 6.16 -1.27
N LEU A 48 8.48 4.91 -0.83
CA LEU A 48 8.58 4.56 0.59
C LEU A 48 9.72 5.30 1.27
N GLU A 49 10.90 5.37 0.64
CA GLU A 49 12.02 6.13 1.16
C GLU A 49 11.66 7.62 1.33
N SER A 50 11.07 8.24 0.31
CA SER A 50 10.62 9.65 0.36
C SER A 50 9.51 9.87 1.40
N TYR A 51 8.61 8.90 1.56
CA TYR A 51 7.51 8.95 2.53
C TYR A 51 8.05 8.95 3.96
N PHE A 52 8.99 8.05 4.27
CA PHE A 52 9.58 7.98 5.62
C PHE A 52 10.52 9.16 5.91
N LYS A 53 11.04 9.86 4.89
CA LYS A 53 11.71 11.17 5.04
C LYS A 53 10.73 12.34 5.24
N GLY A 54 9.43 12.14 5.04
CA GLY A 54 8.40 13.18 5.12
C GLY A 54 8.29 14.05 3.87
N GLU A 55 8.97 13.68 2.79
CA GLU A 55 9.01 14.42 1.52
C GLU A 55 7.84 14.06 0.60
N LEU A 56 7.27 12.86 0.75
CA LEU A 56 6.17 12.35 -0.05
C LEU A 56 4.89 12.17 0.77
N LYS A 57 3.79 12.73 0.27
CA LYS A 57 2.44 12.62 0.88
C LYS A 57 1.44 11.84 0.02
N THR A 58 1.76 11.63 -1.25
CA THR A 58 0.89 10.94 -2.21
C THR A 58 1.72 9.96 -3.03
N PHE A 59 1.33 8.69 -3.03
CA PHE A 59 1.98 7.64 -3.82
C PHE A 59 1.45 7.63 -5.25
N LYS A 60 2.34 7.37 -6.22
CA LYS A 60 2.02 7.08 -7.62
C LYS A 60 2.20 5.60 -7.94
N THR A 61 2.73 4.81 -7.01
CA THR A 61 2.85 3.36 -7.11
C THR A 61 1.54 2.74 -7.58
N ARG A 62 1.61 1.98 -8.67
CA ARG A 62 0.47 1.26 -9.21
C ARG A 62 0.14 0.07 -8.31
N LEU A 63 -1.13 -0.04 -7.92
CA LEU A 63 -1.64 -1.15 -7.13
C LEU A 63 -2.42 -2.12 -8.01
N ASN A 64 -2.15 -3.42 -7.84
CA ASN A 64 -2.88 -4.51 -8.47
C ASN A 64 -3.45 -5.44 -7.38
N ILE A 65 -4.35 -4.89 -6.56
CA ILE A 65 -4.89 -5.59 -5.40
C ILE A 65 -6.19 -6.28 -5.80
N GLY A 66 -6.22 -7.60 -5.62
CA GLY A 66 -7.42 -8.41 -5.81
C GLY A 66 -8.43 -8.26 -4.66
N GLY A 67 -9.65 -8.74 -4.88
CA GLY A 67 -10.67 -8.79 -3.84
C GLY A 67 -12.09 -8.88 -4.36
N THR A 68 -13.01 -9.21 -3.46
CA THR A 68 -14.45 -9.14 -3.71
C THR A 68 -14.86 -7.71 -4.12
N ALA A 69 -16.01 -7.55 -4.77
CA ALA A 69 -16.53 -6.23 -5.11
C ALA A 69 -16.64 -5.30 -3.87
N PHE A 70 -16.96 -5.88 -2.71
CA PHE A 70 -17.03 -5.12 -1.46
C PHE A 70 -15.63 -4.69 -0.97
N GLN A 71 -14.64 -5.57 -0.97
CA GLN A 71 -13.26 -5.22 -0.59
C GLN A 71 -12.68 -4.14 -1.50
N ARG A 72 -12.88 -4.24 -2.83
CA ARG A 72 -12.43 -3.21 -3.78
C ARG A 72 -13.06 -1.84 -3.49
N CYS A 73 -14.36 -1.80 -3.22
CA CYS A 73 -15.05 -0.57 -2.82
C CYS A 73 -14.46 0.04 -1.52
N ILE A 74 -14.10 -0.79 -0.54
CA ILE A 74 -13.40 -0.32 0.67
C ILE A 74 -12.03 0.26 0.30
N TYR A 75 -11.22 -0.46 -0.48
CA TYR A 75 -9.88 -0.01 -0.86
C TYR A 75 -9.90 1.30 -1.65
N GLU A 76 -10.88 1.50 -2.54
CA GLU A 76 -11.08 2.76 -3.27
C GLU A 76 -11.43 3.93 -2.34
N ASN A 77 -12.17 3.69 -1.25
CA ASN A 77 -12.49 4.73 -0.29
C ASN A 77 -11.34 5.02 0.68
N LEU A 78 -10.57 4.01 1.08
CA LEU A 78 -9.35 4.20 1.88
C LEU A 78 -8.34 5.09 1.16
N GLN A 79 -8.18 4.93 -0.15
CA GLN A 79 -7.27 5.75 -0.97
C GLN A 79 -7.66 7.23 -1.05
N LYS A 80 -8.90 7.61 -0.72
CA LYS A 80 -9.36 9.00 -0.70
C LYS A 80 -9.01 9.73 0.59
N ILE A 81 -8.56 9.02 1.62
CA ILE A 81 -8.17 9.61 2.89
C ILE A 81 -6.81 10.31 2.70
N ALA A 82 -6.80 11.63 2.86
CA ALA A 82 -5.58 12.40 2.70
C ALA A 82 -4.55 12.09 3.80
N TYR A 83 -3.27 12.29 3.48
CA TYR A 83 -2.17 12.14 4.44
C TYR A 83 -2.41 12.93 5.73
N GLY A 84 -2.20 12.28 6.88
CA GLY A 84 -2.40 12.87 8.21
C GLY A 84 -3.87 13.00 8.64
N GLN A 85 -4.83 12.56 7.82
CA GLN A 85 -6.23 12.50 8.19
C GLN A 85 -6.61 11.11 8.71
N ARG A 86 -7.72 11.04 9.45
CA ARG A 86 -8.25 9.81 10.03
C ARG A 86 -9.75 9.73 9.82
N VAL A 87 -10.24 8.53 9.57
CA VAL A 87 -11.68 8.20 9.53
C VAL A 87 -11.93 6.99 10.43
N THR A 88 -13.14 6.90 10.97
CA THR A 88 -13.59 5.73 11.74
C THR A 88 -14.14 4.66 10.81
N TYR A 89 -14.19 3.41 11.27
CA TYR A 89 -14.84 2.32 10.54
C TYR A 89 -16.29 2.64 10.18
N ALA A 90 -17.05 3.28 11.08
CA ALA A 90 -18.41 3.71 10.81
C ALA A 90 -18.50 4.77 9.69
N GLN A 91 -17.57 5.73 9.65
CA GLN A 91 -17.49 6.71 8.57
C GLN A 91 -17.12 6.05 7.24
N LEU A 92 -16.16 5.12 7.24
CA LEU A 92 -15.78 4.37 6.05
C LEU A 92 -16.95 3.52 5.52
N ALA A 93 -17.66 2.81 6.40
CA ALA A 93 -18.87 2.04 6.06
C ALA A 93 -19.95 2.94 5.44
N ALA A 94 -20.19 4.13 6.00
CA ALA A 94 -21.11 5.12 5.45
C ALA A 94 -20.68 5.61 4.05
N MET A 95 -19.37 5.84 3.82
CA MET A 95 -18.83 6.23 2.51
C MET A 95 -19.05 5.16 1.43
N THR A 96 -19.10 3.88 1.82
CA THR A 96 -19.43 2.77 0.89
C THR A 96 -20.93 2.61 0.61
N GLY A 97 -21.79 3.47 1.18
CA GLY A 97 -23.25 3.33 1.10
C GLY A 97 -23.81 2.18 1.93
N ARG A 98 -23.00 1.58 2.82
CA ARG A 98 -23.36 0.45 3.67
C ARG A 98 -23.07 0.77 5.14
N PRO A 99 -23.86 1.64 5.79
CA PRO A 99 -23.56 2.18 7.13
C PRO A 99 -23.53 1.15 8.27
N ARG A 100 -23.97 -0.09 8.04
CA ARG A 100 -23.93 -1.20 9.02
C ARG A 100 -22.83 -2.24 8.75
N ALA A 101 -21.95 -1.99 7.78
CA ALA A 101 -20.88 -2.92 7.40
C ALA A 101 -19.53 -2.54 8.03
N PHE A 102 -19.56 -2.20 9.32
CA PHE A 102 -18.37 -1.93 10.15
C PHE A 102 -18.01 -3.13 11.02
#